data_AF-A0A9W7BEF8-F1
#
_entry.id   AF-A0A9W7BEF8-F1
#
_cell.length_a   1.000
_cell.length_b   1.000
_cell.length_c   1.000
_cell.angle_alpha   90.00
_cell.angle_beta   90.00
_cell.angle_gamma   90.00
#
_symmetry.space_group_name_H-M   'P 1'
#
loop_
_entity.id
_entity.type
_entity.pdbx_description
1 polymer ?
#
loop_
_entity_poly.entity_id
_entity_poly.type
_entity_poly.pdbx_seq_one_letter_code
_entity_poly.pdbx_strand_id
1 'polypeptide(L)'
;MAAFMSSPLMTRSPSLTSLAAVTPVLSLAETLNVSPPLSPPPSPPLLLGHRGSPYTYFENTLPSFLSSSLHSDGIEIDIFPLLDDTLVCYHGKGNDKECGFMIDSHGIDISIKELTFTDLPKAILPSFGDKACEIGEGEEVEIPRLEDVLERFKGQGFIVTVELKSDNTEKLLVDLLKKIAYPLSCITVSSFHHPFLQTVKALNPLIQTACLFNSPLPSDYISQTQEIGASECHLRYDTCTKENVEKAKEEGLKVMSWCSGPKRMSEEVWSDVGNEDEDFYNVILRTGVDKVCVNKPDLARKVMNKIWGDNN
;
A
#
# COMPACT_ATOMS: atom_id res chain seq x y z
N MET A 1 -26.09 21.46 -76.68
CA MET A 1 -26.06 22.70 -75.89
C MET A 1 -25.61 22.35 -74.49
N ALA A 2 -24.34 22.58 -74.18
CA ALA A 2 -23.77 22.40 -72.85
C ALA A 2 -24.07 23.63 -72.00
N ALA A 3 -24.55 23.44 -70.77
CA ALA A 3 -24.67 24.49 -69.78
C ALA A 3 -23.85 24.08 -68.55
N PHE A 4 -22.73 24.76 -68.36
CA PHE A 4 -21.94 24.75 -67.13
C PHE A 4 -22.73 25.46 -66.02
N MET A 5 -22.89 24.82 -64.87
CA MET A 5 -23.31 25.48 -63.63
C MET A 5 -22.21 25.33 -62.58
N SER A 6 -21.72 26.48 -62.13
CA SER A 6 -20.69 26.68 -61.13
C SER A 6 -21.21 26.35 -59.72
N SER A 7 -20.39 25.67 -58.92
CA SER A 7 -20.65 25.43 -57.49
C SER A 7 -20.28 26.66 -56.64
N PRO A 8 -21.06 27.04 -55.62
CA PRO A 8 -20.67 28.08 -54.68
C PRO A 8 -19.82 27.52 -53.53
N LEU A 9 -18.78 28.27 -53.18
CA LEU A 9 -17.92 28.06 -52.01
C LEU A 9 -18.73 28.20 -50.71
N MET A 10 -18.89 27.12 -49.94
CA MET A 10 -19.36 27.20 -48.55
C MET A 10 -18.18 27.63 -47.66
N THR A 11 -18.28 28.82 -47.07
CA THR A 11 -17.41 29.27 -45.99
C THR A 11 -17.75 28.49 -44.72
N ARG A 12 -16.81 27.67 -44.23
CA ARG A 12 -16.90 27.05 -42.91
C ARG A 12 -16.67 28.11 -41.85
N SER A 13 -17.68 28.36 -41.01
CA SER A 13 -17.51 29.05 -39.74
C SER A 13 -16.61 28.22 -38.81
N PRO A 14 -15.68 28.83 -38.06
CA PRO A 14 -14.90 28.10 -37.07
C PRO A 14 -15.82 27.69 -35.92
N SER A 15 -15.86 26.39 -35.61
CA SER A 15 -16.55 25.88 -34.45
C SER A 15 -15.89 26.43 -33.19
N LEU A 16 -16.67 27.02 -32.30
CA LEU A 16 -16.26 27.35 -30.94
C LEU A 16 -15.81 26.04 -30.26
N THR A 17 -14.50 25.89 -30.09
CA THR A 17 -13.92 24.87 -29.24
C THR A 17 -14.41 25.11 -27.82
N SER A 18 -15.21 24.16 -27.31
CA SER A 18 -15.54 24.04 -25.90
C SER A 18 -14.24 23.93 -25.10
N LEU A 19 -13.86 25.00 -24.40
CA LEU A 19 -12.88 24.94 -23.33
C LEU A 19 -13.42 23.96 -22.28
N ALA A 20 -12.86 22.75 -22.24
CA ALA A 20 -13.08 21.84 -21.13
C ALA A 20 -12.62 22.57 -19.86
N ALA A 21 -13.53 22.73 -18.89
CA ALA A 21 -13.19 23.28 -17.59
C ALA A 21 -12.13 22.36 -16.95
N VAL A 22 -10.90 22.84 -16.87
CA VAL A 22 -9.82 22.13 -16.17
C VAL A 22 -10.21 22.11 -14.71
N THR A 23 -10.52 20.92 -14.18
CA THR A 23 -10.74 20.75 -12.75
C THR A 23 -9.43 21.11 -12.04
N PRO A 24 -9.46 22.01 -11.04
CA PRO A 24 -8.23 22.42 -10.38
C PRO A 24 -7.61 21.21 -9.69
N VAL A 25 -6.32 20.98 -9.96
CA VAL A 25 -5.51 20.01 -9.24
C VAL A 25 -5.35 20.52 -7.81
N LEU A 26 -5.67 19.69 -6.82
CA LEU A 26 -5.62 20.04 -5.40
C LEU A 26 -4.17 20.01 -4.87
N SER A 27 -3.91 20.77 -3.81
CA SER A 27 -2.68 20.64 -3.01
C SER A 27 -2.83 19.52 -1.99
N LEU A 28 -1.83 18.64 -1.90
CA LEU A 28 -1.80 17.59 -0.88
C LEU A 28 -1.58 18.20 0.50
N ALA A 29 -0.69 19.20 0.62
CA ALA A 29 -0.42 19.84 1.91
C ALA A 29 -1.66 20.53 2.49
N GLU A 30 -2.45 21.22 1.65
CA GLU A 30 -3.73 21.80 2.05
C GLU A 30 -4.76 20.73 2.41
N THR A 31 -4.85 19.67 1.61
CA THR A 31 -5.78 18.54 1.86
C THR A 31 -5.52 17.88 3.22
N LEU A 32 -4.25 17.74 3.60
CA LEU A 32 -3.86 17.11 4.86
C LEU A 32 -3.75 18.08 6.05
N ASN A 33 -4.03 19.37 5.85
CA ASN A 33 -3.85 20.43 6.85
C ASN A 33 -2.42 20.50 7.39
N VAL A 34 -1.42 20.40 6.50
CA VAL A 34 0.02 20.44 6.85
C VAL A 34 0.82 21.57 6.18
N SER A 35 0.15 22.60 5.65
CA SER A 35 0.78 23.76 5.00
C SER A 35 1.70 24.57 5.95
N PRO A 36 2.86 25.07 5.48
CA PRO A 36 3.78 25.88 6.30
C PRO A 36 3.13 27.11 6.97
N PRO A 37 3.64 27.58 8.12
CA PRO A 37 4.84 27.12 8.83
C PRO A 37 4.53 26.08 9.91
N LEU A 38 4.52 24.80 9.56
CA LEU A 38 4.43 23.71 10.53
C LEU A 38 5.82 23.18 10.84
N SER A 39 6.15 23.06 12.13
CA SER A 39 7.31 22.29 12.59
C SER A 39 7.05 20.80 12.40
N PRO A 40 8.09 19.99 12.16
CA PRO A 40 7.91 18.54 12.12
C PRO A 40 7.48 18.00 13.50
N PRO A 41 6.80 16.85 13.56
CA PRO A 41 6.54 16.14 14.80
C PRO A 41 7.83 15.90 15.61
N PRO A 42 7.75 15.78 16.95
CA PRO A 42 8.94 15.69 17.81
C PRO A 42 9.75 14.40 17.60
N SER A 43 9.12 13.33 17.14
CA SER A 43 9.76 12.05 16.84
C SER A 43 9.37 11.57 15.44
N PRO A 44 10.27 10.87 14.73
CA PRO A 44 9.93 10.26 13.45
C PRO A 44 8.88 9.14 13.63
N PRO A 45 7.99 8.92 12.65
CA PRO A 45 7.21 7.69 12.56
C PRO A 45 8.11 6.48 12.28
N LEU A 46 7.59 5.27 12.46
CA LEU A 46 8.21 4.07 11.90
C LEU A 46 8.01 4.02 10.39
N LEU A 47 9.03 3.61 9.67
CA LEU A 47 9.01 3.48 8.21
C LEU A 47 8.84 2.03 7.82
N LEU A 48 7.79 1.71 7.06
CA LEU A 48 7.54 0.38 6.50
C LEU A 48 7.61 0.43 4.98
N GLY A 49 8.19 -0.59 4.37
CA GLY A 49 8.12 -0.79 2.92
C GLY A 49 6.83 -1.48 2.49
N HIS A 50 6.03 -0.81 1.68
CA HIS A 50 4.80 -1.35 1.09
C HIS A 50 5.15 -2.47 0.13
N ARG A 51 4.79 -3.72 0.46
CA ARG A 51 5.16 -4.92 -0.32
C ARG A 51 6.67 -5.03 -0.58
N GLY A 52 7.48 -4.45 0.31
CA GLY A 52 8.93 -4.28 0.18
C GLY A 52 9.34 -2.94 -0.45
N SER A 53 10.01 -2.97 -1.60
CA SER A 53 10.49 -1.83 -2.40
C SER A 53 10.02 -1.97 -3.86
N PRO A 54 8.72 -1.75 -4.14
CA PRO A 54 8.09 -2.09 -5.42
C PRO A 54 8.52 -1.21 -6.61
N TYR A 55 9.24 -0.11 -6.36
CA TYR A 55 9.95 0.64 -7.41
C TYR A 55 11.34 0.07 -7.76
N THR A 56 11.87 -0.86 -6.97
CA THR A 56 13.20 -1.47 -7.23
C THR A 56 13.07 -2.92 -7.66
N TYR A 57 12.26 -3.70 -6.93
CA TYR A 57 12.02 -5.12 -7.17
C TYR A 57 10.52 -5.37 -7.29
N PHE A 58 10.13 -6.54 -7.80
CA PHE A 58 8.71 -6.89 -7.87
C PHE A 58 8.10 -7.03 -6.47
N GLU A 59 6.91 -6.46 -6.30
CA GLU A 59 6.19 -6.42 -5.02
C GLU A 59 5.96 -7.81 -4.42
N ASN A 60 5.91 -7.90 -3.08
CA ASN A 60 5.65 -9.13 -2.34
C ASN A 60 6.65 -10.28 -2.58
N THR A 61 7.89 -9.95 -2.95
CA THR A 61 8.96 -10.93 -3.20
C THR A 61 10.07 -10.81 -2.17
N LEU A 62 10.80 -11.90 -1.94
CA LEU A 62 11.94 -11.88 -1.01
C LEU A 62 12.99 -10.81 -1.37
N PRO A 63 13.42 -10.63 -2.64
CA PRO A 63 14.33 -9.54 -3.01
C PRO A 63 13.78 -8.14 -2.66
N SER A 64 12.48 -7.91 -2.89
CA SER A 64 11.81 -6.65 -2.55
C SER A 64 11.84 -6.38 -1.04
N PHE A 65 11.53 -7.39 -0.23
CA PHE A 65 11.58 -7.27 1.23
C PHE A 65 13.01 -7.02 1.74
N LEU A 66 14.00 -7.71 1.17
CA LEU A 66 15.40 -7.52 1.54
C LEU A 66 15.93 -6.14 1.17
N SER A 67 15.60 -5.65 -0.02
CA SER A 67 15.93 -4.28 -0.44
C SER A 67 15.33 -3.25 0.53
N SER A 68 14.05 -3.42 0.86
CA SER A 68 13.35 -2.53 1.78
C SER A 68 13.97 -2.53 3.18
N SER A 69 14.39 -3.69 3.68
CA SER A 69 14.96 -3.84 5.03
C SER A 69 16.27 -3.07 5.26
N LEU A 70 16.93 -2.61 4.19
CA LEU A 70 18.12 -1.75 4.30
C LEU A 70 17.79 -0.31 4.72
N HIS A 71 16.53 0.11 4.58
CA HIS A 71 16.10 1.49 4.74
C HIS A 71 14.91 1.67 5.69
N SER A 72 14.14 0.62 5.94
CA SER A 72 12.90 0.63 6.73
C SER A 72 13.06 -0.03 8.10
N ASP A 73 12.16 0.31 9.02
CA ASP A 73 12.00 -0.33 10.33
C ASP A 73 11.17 -1.62 10.22
N GLY A 74 10.53 -1.85 9.08
CA GLY A 74 9.69 -3.01 8.80
C GLY A 74 9.19 -3.08 7.36
N ILE A 75 8.37 -4.10 7.09
CA ILE A 75 7.67 -4.27 5.81
C ILE A 75 6.18 -4.49 6.03
N GLU A 76 5.42 -4.14 5.02
CA GLU A 76 4.04 -4.56 4.85
C GLU A 76 3.99 -5.66 3.77
N ILE A 77 3.13 -6.66 3.97
CA ILE A 77 3.02 -7.85 3.13
C ILE A 77 1.56 -8.24 2.95
N ASP A 78 1.16 -8.46 1.70
CA ASP A 78 -0.14 -9.03 1.35
C ASP A 78 -0.08 -10.55 1.39
N ILE A 79 -1.10 -11.22 1.96
CA ILE A 79 -1.11 -12.69 2.01
C ILE A 79 -2.41 -13.32 1.53
N PHE A 80 -2.26 -14.49 0.90
CA PHE A 80 -3.36 -15.38 0.51
C PHE A 80 -3.10 -16.81 0.99
N PRO A 81 -4.17 -17.58 1.28
CA PRO A 81 -4.09 -19.02 1.38
C PRO A 81 -4.16 -19.65 -0.01
N LEU A 82 -3.39 -20.71 -0.20
CA LEU A 82 -3.50 -21.64 -1.31
C LEU A 82 -4.53 -22.75 -1.04
N LEU A 83 -4.84 -23.55 -2.05
CA LEU A 83 -5.74 -24.71 -1.95
C LEU A 83 -5.24 -25.77 -0.93
N ASP A 84 -3.93 -25.82 -0.71
CA ASP A 84 -3.27 -26.73 0.24
C ASP A 84 -2.99 -26.08 1.61
N ASP A 85 -3.67 -24.98 1.93
CA ASP A 85 -3.53 -24.18 3.16
C ASP A 85 -2.15 -23.51 3.34
N THR A 86 -1.27 -23.54 2.33
CA THR A 86 0.00 -22.78 2.38
C THR A 86 -0.29 -21.28 2.29
N LEU A 87 0.24 -20.49 3.23
CA LEU A 87 0.20 -19.03 3.14
C LEU A 87 1.34 -18.50 2.26
N VAL A 88 0.99 -17.64 1.31
CA VAL A 88 1.93 -17.04 0.36
C VAL A 88 1.82 -15.52 0.32
N CYS A 89 2.92 -14.84 0.00
CA CYS A 89 2.96 -13.39 -0.15
C CYS A 89 2.55 -13.00 -1.57
N TYR A 90 1.39 -12.37 -1.72
CA TYR A 90 0.85 -11.99 -3.01
C TYR A 90 -0.25 -10.95 -2.86
N HIS A 91 -0.35 -10.01 -3.80
CA HIS A 91 -1.48 -9.08 -3.87
C HIS A 91 -2.49 -9.50 -4.94
N GLY A 92 -2.00 -9.76 -6.15
CA GLY A 92 -2.81 -10.06 -7.33
C GLY A 92 -3.67 -8.90 -7.81
N LYS A 93 -4.42 -9.14 -8.88
CA LYS A 93 -5.44 -8.21 -9.37
C LYS A 93 -6.75 -8.44 -8.61
N GLY A 94 -7.56 -7.39 -8.54
CA GLY A 94 -8.94 -7.45 -8.11
C GLY A 94 -9.34 -6.20 -7.35
N ASN A 95 -10.40 -6.33 -6.55
CA ASN A 95 -10.83 -5.33 -5.58
C ASN A 95 -10.76 -5.92 -4.16
N ASP A 96 -11.02 -5.10 -3.15
CA ASP A 96 -10.91 -5.49 -1.74
C ASP A 96 -11.78 -6.70 -1.33
N LYS A 97 -12.78 -7.07 -2.13
CA LYS A 97 -13.65 -8.25 -1.90
C LYS A 97 -13.27 -9.47 -2.74
N GLU A 98 -12.77 -9.23 -3.94
CA GLU A 98 -12.42 -10.26 -4.93
C GLU A 98 -11.06 -9.92 -5.53
N CYS A 99 -10.00 -10.44 -4.92
CA CYS A 99 -8.60 -10.22 -5.30
C CYS A 99 -7.79 -11.52 -5.37
N GLY A 100 -6.52 -11.42 -5.75
CA GLY A 100 -5.62 -12.57 -5.92
C GLY A 100 -5.66 -13.18 -7.32
N PHE A 101 -6.22 -12.50 -8.33
CA PHE A 101 -6.21 -12.99 -9.72
C PHE A 101 -4.83 -12.78 -10.37
N MET A 102 -4.36 -13.79 -11.10
CA MET A 102 -3.01 -13.83 -11.67
C MET A 102 -2.90 -13.26 -13.10
N ILE A 103 -3.99 -12.74 -13.65
CA ILE A 103 -4.06 -12.31 -15.06
C ILE A 103 -3.03 -11.24 -15.42
N ASP A 104 -2.76 -10.29 -14.53
CA ASP A 104 -1.85 -9.18 -14.82
C ASP A 104 -0.37 -9.56 -14.64
N SER A 105 -0.06 -10.50 -13.74
CA SER A 105 1.32 -10.90 -13.42
C SER A 105 1.78 -12.15 -14.16
N HIS A 106 0.85 -13.00 -14.61
CA HIS A 106 1.17 -14.30 -15.20
C HIS A 106 0.42 -14.55 -16.52
N GLY A 107 -0.54 -13.69 -16.89
CA GLY A 107 -1.41 -13.92 -18.05
C GLY A 107 -2.40 -15.09 -17.87
N ILE A 108 -2.60 -15.55 -16.63
CA ILE A 108 -3.45 -16.69 -16.30
C ILE A 108 -4.70 -16.17 -15.58
N ASP A 109 -5.87 -16.43 -16.15
CA ASP A 109 -7.17 -16.09 -15.55
C ASP A 109 -7.57 -17.12 -14.49
N ILE A 110 -6.80 -17.16 -13.40
CA ILE A 110 -7.04 -18.02 -12.23
C ILE A 110 -6.81 -17.22 -10.95
N SER A 111 -7.57 -17.54 -9.89
CA SER A 111 -7.28 -17.06 -8.54
C SER A 111 -6.12 -17.87 -7.95
N ILE A 112 -5.19 -17.19 -7.27
CA ILE A 112 -4.09 -17.86 -6.55
C ILE A 112 -4.60 -18.91 -5.54
N LYS A 113 -5.83 -18.72 -5.02
CA LYS A 113 -6.50 -19.61 -4.07
C LYS A 113 -6.87 -20.98 -4.64
N GLU A 114 -6.87 -21.13 -5.97
CA GLU A 114 -7.20 -22.38 -6.67
C GLU A 114 -5.96 -23.24 -6.93
N LEU A 115 -4.77 -22.77 -6.53
CA LEU A 115 -3.49 -23.44 -6.76
C LEU A 115 -2.98 -24.08 -5.48
N THR A 116 -2.21 -25.16 -5.60
CA THR A 116 -1.35 -25.67 -4.52
C THR A 116 0.03 -25.01 -4.62
N PHE A 117 0.85 -25.10 -3.57
CA PHE A 117 2.19 -24.51 -3.63
C PHE A 117 3.06 -25.14 -4.73
N THR A 118 2.89 -26.44 -5.00
CA THR A 118 3.62 -27.12 -6.07
C THR A 118 3.16 -26.76 -7.47
N ASP A 119 1.91 -26.30 -7.59
CA ASP A 119 1.30 -25.88 -8.87
C ASP A 119 1.46 -24.38 -9.12
N LEU A 120 2.04 -23.63 -8.17
CA LEU A 120 2.27 -22.20 -8.36
C LEU A 120 3.17 -22.00 -9.58
N PRO A 121 2.70 -21.25 -10.59
CA PRO A 121 3.56 -20.86 -11.67
C PRO A 121 4.65 -19.96 -11.08
N LYS A 122 5.86 -20.07 -11.61
CA LYS A 122 6.81 -18.98 -11.43
C LYS A 122 6.21 -17.75 -12.10
N ALA A 123 6.26 -16.61 -11.42
CA ALA A 123 5.90 -15.35 -12.04
C ALA A 123 6.95 -15.04 -13.09
N ILE A 124 6.62 -15.21 -14.35
CA ILE A 124 7.37 -14.50 -15.40
C ILE A 124 6.87 -13.08 -15.30
N LEU A 125 7.71 -12.22 -14.72
CA LEU A 125 7.36 -10.81 -14.58
C LEU A 125 6.98 -10.28 -15.96
N PRO A 126 5.73 -9.80 -16.16
CA PRO A 126 5.30 -9.37 -17.48
C PRO A 126 6.27 -8.30 -17.96
N SER A 127 6.90 -8.53 -19.11
CA SER A 127 7.57 -7.45 -19.83
C SER A 127 6.47 -6.62 -20.49
N PHE A 128 5.94 -5.65 -19.75
CA PHE A 128 5.02 -4.66 -20.30
C PHE A 128 5.33 -3.27 -19.76
N GLY A 129 6.02 -2.48 -20.61
CA GLY A 129 5.69 -1.10 -20.99
C GLY A 129 5.73 0.03 -19.97
N ASP A 130 5.22 -0.18 -18.76
CA ASP A 130 4.82 0.89 -17.82
C ASP A 130 5.43 0.67 -16.42
N LYS A 131 6.65 0.12 -16.34
CA LYS A 131 7.19 -0.39 -15.08
C LYS A 131 7.41 0.66 -14.01
N ALA A 132 7.09 0.25 -12.77
CA ALA A 132 7.60 0.88 -11.56
C ALA A 132 8.93 0.26 -11.11
N CYS A 133 9.14 -1.06 -11.23
CA CYS A 133 10.33 -1.74 -10.71
C CYS A 133 11.52 -1.74 -11.69
N GLU A 134 12.69 -1.33 -11.22
CA GLU A 134 13.92 -1.22 -12.02
C GLU A 134 14.62 -2.57 -12.31
N ILE A 135 14.53 -3.54 -11.41
CA ILE A 135 15.23 -4.84 -11.48
C ILE A 135 14.22 -5.98 -11.65
N GLY A 136 14.60 -7.01 -12.41
CA GLY A 136 13.79 -8.23 -12.61
C GLY A 136 13.03 -8.28 -13.94
N GLU A 137 13.36 -7.45 -14.92
CA GLU A 137 12.72 -7.56 -16.24
C GLU A 137 12.95 -8.91 -16.90
N GLY A 138 11.86 -9.65 -17.16
CA GLY A 138 11.92 -10.95 -17.82
C GLY A 138 12.53 -12.04 -16.93
N GLU A 139 12.80 -11.75 -15.66
CA GLU A 139 13.23 -12.74 -14.69
C GLU A 139 12.01 -13.52 -14.16
N GLU A 140 12.24 -14.80 -13.90
CA GLU A 140 11.30 -15.62 -13.14
C GLU A 140 11.42 -15.23 -11.67
N VAL A 141 10.31 -14.82 -11.06
CA VAL A 141 10.25 -14.55 -9.63
C VAL A 141 9.26 -15.51 -8.97
N GLU A 142 9.70 -16.07 -7.86
CA GLU A 142 8.88 -16.99 -7.07
C GLU A 142 7.96 -16.20 -6.14
N ILE A 143 6.72 -16.67 -6.03
CA ILE A 143 5.78 -16.23 -4.98
C ILE A 143 6.24 -16.90 -3.69
N PRO A 144 6.75 -16.16 -2.69
CA PRO A 144 7.35 -16.78 -1.52
C PRO A 144 6.28 -17.29 -0.55
N ARG A 145 6.60 -18.34 0.21
CA ARG A 145 5.81 -18.71 1.39
C ARG A 145 5.98 -17.63 2.44
N LEU A 146 4.89 -17.31 3.14
CA LEU A 146 4.95 -16.40 4.27
C LEU A 146 5.90 -16.91 5.36
N GLU A 147 5.94 -18.23 5.59
CA GLU A 147 6.84 -18.86 6.57
C GLU A 147 8.32 -18.51 6.31
N ASP A 148 8.75 -18.58 5.06
CA ASP A 148 10.14 -18.28 4.67
C ASP A 148 10.49 -16.81 4.89
N VAL A 149 9.54 -15.92 4.59
CA VAL A 149 9.71 -14.47 4.81
C VAL A 149 9.75 -14.15 6.30
N LEU A 150 8.85 -14.72 7.10
CA LEU A 150 8.83 -14.49 8.55
C LEU A 150 10.10 -15.03 9.21
N GLU A 151 10.51 -16.27 8.93
CA GLU A 151 11.76 -16.83 9.46
C GLU A 151 12.97 -15.98 9.06
N ARG A 152 12.98 -15.37 7.87
CA ARG A 152 14.06 -14.48 7.43
C ARG A 152 14.22 -13.24 8.32
N PHE A 153 13.14 -12.68 8.88
CA PHE A 153 13.18 -11.45 9.69
C PHE A 153 13.06 -11.68 11.20
N LYS A 154 12.76 -12.91 11.61
CA LYS A 154 12.58 -13.29 13.00
C LYS A 154 13.82 -13.00 13.85
N GLY A 155 13.58 -12.45 15.05
CA GLY A 155 14.63 -12.17 16.03
C GLY A 155 15.49 -10.93 15.74
N GLN A 156 15.20 -10.17 14.66
CA GLN A 156 15.96 -8.97 14.30
C GLN A 156 15.32 -7.66 14.82
N GLY A 157 14.19 -7.75 15.52
CA GLY A 157 13.40 -6.57 15.93
C GLY A 157 12.69 -5.87 14.76
N PHE A 158 12.75 -6.45 13.56
CA PHE A 158 12.13 -5.95 12.34
C PHE A 158 10.60 -6.11 12.40
N ILE A 159 9.87 -5.07 12.03
CA ILE A 159 8.40 -5.06 12.10
C ILE A 159 7.82 -5.67 10.82
N VAL A 160 6.83 -6.54 10.96
CA VAL A 160 6.08 -7.09 9.82
C VAL A 160 4.60 -6.76 10.00
N THR A 161 4.03 -6.03 9.05
CA THR A 161 2.58 -5.85 8.94
C THR A 161 2.06 -6.80 7.89
N VAL A 162 1.10 -7.65 8.24
CA VAL A 162 0.51 -8.64 7.34
C VAL A 162 -0.92 -8.25 7.02
N GLU A 163 -1.21 -7.97 5.76
CA GLU A 163 -2.56 -7.70 5.28
C GLU A 163 -3.29 -8.99 4.89
N LEU A 164 -4.44 -9.25 5.51
CA LEU A 164 -5.33 -10.35 5.17
C LEU A 164 -6.22 -9.97 3.98
N LYS A 165 -6.01 -10.64 2.84
CA LYS A 165 -6.74 -10.41 1.58
C LYS A 165 -7.87 -11.41 1.33
N SER A 166 -7.93 -12.52 2.05
CA SER A 166 -8.93 -13.58 1.86
C SER A 166 -9.41 -14.18 3.17
N ASP A 167 -10.59 -14.78 3.12
CA ASP A 167 -11.09 -15.70 4.14
C ASP A 167 -10.18 -16.92 4.36
N ASN A 168 -10.36 -17.60 5.49
CA ASN A 168 -9.57 -18.76 5.93
C ASN A 168 -8.08 -18.48 6.18
N THR A 169 -7.64 -17.23 6.04
CA THR A 169 -6.26 -16.82 6.30
C THR A 169 -5.98 -16.68 7.80
N GLU A 170 -6.98 -16.32 8.59
CA GLU A 170 -6.81 -15.90 9.99
C GLU A 170 -6.27 -17.02 10.87
N LYS A 171 -6.90 -18.20 10.78
CA LYS A 171 -6.47 -19.37 11.56
C LYS A 171 -5.11 -19.88 11.09
N LEU A 172 -4.89 -19.93 9.78
CA LEU A 172 -3.62 -20.35 9.20
C LEU A 172 -2.47 -19.44 9.65
N LEU A 173 -2.70 -18.13 9.68
CA LEU A 173 -1.70 -17.17 10.14
C LEU A 173 -1.41 -17.35 11.63
N VAL A 174 -2.43 -17.44 12.48
CA VAL A 174 -2.23 -17.64 13.92
C VAL A 174 -1.49 -18.94 14.23
N ASP A 175 -1.86 -20.03 13.53
CA ASP A 175 -1.18 -21.32 13.68
C ASP A 175 0.26 -21.27 13.19
N LEU A 176 0.53 -20.59 12.07
CA LEU A 176 1.89 -20.38 11.55
C LEU A 176 2.74 -19.59 12.55
N LEU A 177 2.24 -18.46 13.06
CA LEU A 177 2.96 -17.64 14.03
C LEU A 177 3.29 -18.43 15.30
N LYS A 178 2.37 -19.29 15.74
CA LYS A 178 2.59 -20.20 16.86
C LYS A 178 3.63 -21.28 16.52
N LYS A 179 3.51 -21.93 15.35
CA LYS A 179 4.42 -22.98 14.85
C LYS A 179 5.86 -22.48 14.85
N ILE A 180 6.09 -21.28 14.32
CA ILE A 180 7.42 -20.69 14.23
C ILE A 180 7.80 -19.89 15.47
N ALA A 181 6.96 -19.82 16.52
CA ALA A 181 7.21 -18.98 17.69
C ALA A 181 7.61 -17.53 17.34
N TYR A 182 6.84 -16.90 16.43
CA TYR A 182 7.14 -15.54 15.98
C TYR A 182 6.90 -14.51 17.11
N PRO A 183 7.79 -13.52 17.31
CA PRO A 183 7.58 -12.48 18.32
C PRO A 183 6.34 -11.64 18.01
N LEU A 184 5.28 -11.78 18.80
CA LEU A 184 4.02 -11.08 18.56
C LEU A 184 4.14 -9.54 18.69
N SER A 185 5.17 -9.04 19.36
CA SER A 185 5.49 -7.61 19.44
C SER A 185 6.02 -7.02 18.13
N CYS A 186 6.44 -7.87 17.19
CA CYS A 186 6.99 -7.48 15.89
C CYS A 186 6.01 -7.71 14.74
N ILE A 187 4.76 -8.10 15.03
CA ILE A 187 3.75 -8.34 14.01
C ILE A 187 2.48 -7.52 14.24
N THR A 188 1.96 -6.94 13.18
CA THR A 188 0.63 -6.32 13.13
C THR A 188 -0.16 -6.98 12.01
N VAL A 189 -1.42 -7.35 12.26
CA VAL A 189 -2.30 -7.92 11.24
C VAL A 189 -3.33 -6.88 10.81
N SER A 190 -3.37 -6.56 9.53
CA SER A 190 -4.26 -5.57 8.94
C SER A 190 -5.27 -6.20 7.98
N SER A 191 -6.39 -5.52 7.72
CA SER A 191 -7.32 -5.89 6.64
C SER A 191 -8.30 -4.76 6.35
N PHE A 192 -8.74 -4.63 5.09
CA PHE A 192 -9.94 -3.85 4.74
C PHE A 192 -11.24 -4.56 5.13
N HIS A 193 -11.21 -5.88 5.30
CA HIS A 193 -12.35 -6.66 5.79
C HIS A 193 -12.23 -6.89 7.30
N HIS A 194 -12.63 -5.89 8.08
CA HIS A 194 -12.42 -5.86 9.53
C HIS A 194 -12.93 -7.09 10.31
N PRO A 195 -14.00 -7.81 9.91
CA PRO A 195 -14.39 -9.06 10.58
C PRO A 195 -13.27 -10.11 10.66
N PHE A 196 -12.32 -10.16 9.71
CA PHE A 196 -11.15 -11.05 9.81
C PHE A 196 -10.30 -10.72 11.04
N LEU A 197 -10.19 -9.44 11.41
CA LEU A 197 -9.43 -9.01 12.57
C LEU A 197 -10.09 -9.46 13.88
N GLN A 198 -11.43 -9.51 13.94
CA GLN A 198 -12.14 -10.07 15.08
C GLN A 198 -11.82 -11.56 15.25
N THR A 199 -11.78 -12.32 14.14
CA THR A 199 -11.36 -13.74 14.14
C THR A 199 -9.94 -13.88 14.66
N VAL A 200 -8.99 -13.07 14.18
CA VAL A 200 -7.59 -13.07 14.67
C VAL A 200 -7.54 -12.80 16.18
N LYS A 201 -8.26 -11.79 16.66
CA LYS A 201 -8.30 -11.44 18.10
C LYS A 201 -8.94 -12.53 18.95
N ALA A 202 -9.98 -13.21 18.45
CA ALA A 202 -10.60 -14.34 19.12
C ALA A 202 -9.65 -15.54 19.23
N LEU A 203 -8.85 -15.79 18.19
CA LEU A 203 -7.85 -16.86 18.16
C LEU A 203 -6.63 -16.54 19.04
N ASN A 204 -6.17 -15.29 19.03
CA ASN A 204 -5.07 -14.82 19.87
C ASN A 204 -5.18 -13.31 20.16
N PRO A 205 -5.63 -12.91 21.37
CA PRO A 205 -5.84 -11.49 21.70
C PRO A 205 -4.55 -10.68 21.84
N LEU A 206 -3.38 -11.33 21.91
CA LEU A 206 -2.08 -10.67 22.01
C LEU A 206 -1.56 -10.14 20.66
N ILE A 207 -2.12 -10.62 19.54
CA ILE A 207 -1.76 -10.13 18.21
C ILE A 207 -2.30 -8.70 18.05
N GLN A 208 -1.43 -7.78 17.65
CA GLN A 208 -1.84 -6.43 17.28
C GLN A 208 -2.60 -6.47 15.97
N THR A 209 -3.72 -5.77 15.90
CA THR A 209 -4.54 -5.69 14.69
C THR A 209 -4.77 -4.24 14.29
N ALA A 210 -4.97 -4.02 12.99
CA ALA A 210 -5.16 -2.71 12.40
C ALA A 210 -6.29 -2.69 11.36
N CYS A 211 -7.25 -1.78 11.52
CA CYS A 211 -8.32 -1.61 10.53
C CYS A 211 -7.82 -0.75 9.37
N LEU A 212 -7.86 -1.26 8.14
CA LEU A 212 -7.54 -0.48 6.94
C LEU A 212 -8.76 0.30 6.47
N PHE A 213 -8.53 1.55 6.06
CA PHE A 213 -9.53 2.45 5.50
C PHE A 213 -9.03 3.10 4.22
N ASN A 214 -9.92 3.16 3.23
CA ASN A 214 -9.68 3.85 1.96
C ASN A 214 -10.28 5.26 1.99
N SER A 215 -10.06 6.03 0.92
CA SER A 215 -10.76 7.30 0.70
C SER A 215 -12.07 7.06 -0.08
N PRO A 216 -13.18 7.72 0.30
CA PRO A 216 -13.31 8.64 1.42
C PRO A 216 -13.29 7.93 2.78
N LEU A 217 -12.67 8.56 3.79
CA LEU A 217 -12.62 8.03 5.15
C LEU A 217 -14.02 8.09 5.79
N PRO A 218 -14.56 6.97 6.32
CA PRO A 218 -15.81 6.98 7.06
C PRO A 218 -15.71 7.86 8.31
N SER A 219 -16.75 8.62 8.66
CA SER A 219 -16.74 9.50 9.84
C SER A 219 -16.59 8.75 11.16
N ASP A 220 -16.95 7.47 11.18
CA ASP A 220 -16.97 6.56 12.32
C ASP A 220 -15.80 5.56 12.30
N TYR A 221 -14.73 5.82 11.54
CA TYR A 221 -13.57 4.92 11.44
C TYR A 221 -12.91 4.61 12.80
N ILE A 222 -12.93 5.54 13.75
CA ILE A 222 -12.44 5.35 15.11
C ILE A 222 -13.29 4.32 15.86
N SER A 223 -14.62 4.52 15.89
CA SER A 223 -15.52 3.59 16.57
C SER A 223 -15.51 2.21 15.90
N GLN A 224 -15.44 2.15 14.56
CA GLN A 224 -15.25 0.88 13.85
C GLN A 224 -13.96 0.17 14.33
N THR A 225 -12.84 0.90 14.45
CA THR A 225 -11.57 0.33 14.92
C THR A 225 -11.68 -0.19 16.37
N GLN A 226 -12.34 0.57 17.25
CA GLN A 226 -12.55 0.21 18.66
C GLN A 226 -13.49 -0.99 18.82
N GLU A 227 -14.58 -1.09 18.04
CA GLU A 227 -15.53 -2.21 18.06
C GLU A 227 -14.88 -3.55 17.65
N ILE A 228 -13.90 -3.49 16.76
CA ILE A 228 -13.09 -4.64 16.35
C ILE A 228 -12.08 -5.03 17.45
N GLY A 229 -11.77 -4.12 18.38
CA GLY A 229 -10.71 -4.28 19.37
C GLY A 229 -9.30 -4.17 18.76
N ALA A 230 -9.18 -3.44 17.64
CA ALA A 230 -7.91 -3.15 16.99
C ALA A 230 -7.16 -2.03 17.70
N SER A 231 -5.83 -2.07 17.65
CA SER A 231 -4.95 -1.07 18.28
C SER A 231 -4.53 0.06 17.33
N GLU A 232 -4.77 -0.12 16.03
CA GLU A 232 -4.33 0.82 15.01
C GLU A 232 -5.42 1.02 13.93
N CYS A 233 -5.43 2.19 13.32
CA CYS A 233 -6.15 2.46 12.07
C CYS A 233 -5.13 2.84 10.98
N HIS A 234 -5.23 2.18 9.84
CA HIS A 234 -4.33 2.38 8.71
C HIS A 234 -5.09 3.12 7.61
N LEU A 235 -4.72 4.37 7.37
CA LEU A 235 -5.47 5.32 6.54
C LEU A 235 -4.72 5.57 5.23
N ARG A 236 -5.45 5.70 4.11
CA ARG A 236 -4.83 6.13 2.85
C ARG A 236 -4.17 7.49 3.05
N TYR A 237 -3.02 7.72 2.44
CA TYR A 237 -2.20 8.90 2.68
C TYR A 237 -2.98 10.22 2.57
N ASP A 238 -3.89 10.34 1.59
CA ASP A 238 -4.71 11.52 1.31
C ASP A 238 -5.87 11.73 2.30
N THR A 239 -6.06 10.79 3.23
CA THR A 239 -7.03 10.89 4.34
C THR A 239 -6.37 11.10 5.70
N CYS A 240 -5.04 11.07 5.76
CA CYS A 240 -4.23 11.31 6.96
C CYS A 240 -4.17 12.81 7.31
N THR A 241 -5.31 13.50 7.34
CA THR A 241 -5.34 14.90 7.78
C THR A 241 -4.85 14.97 9.22
N LYS A 242 -4.20 16.07 9.58
CA LYS A 242 -3.72 16.29 10.96
C LYS A 242 -4.83 16.08 11.99
N GLU A 243 -6.05 16.55 11.68
CA GLU A 243 -7.23 16.37 12.54
C GLU A 243 -7.64 14.89 12.67
N ASN A 244 -7.65 14.12 11.59
CA ASN A 244 -7.98 12.70 11.66
C ASN A 244 -6.92 11.97 12.51
N VAL A 245 -5.64 12.23 12.26
CA VAL A 245 -4.55 11.62 13.01
C VAL A 245 -4.64 11.96 14.50
N GLU A 246 -4.85 13.22 14.85
CA GLU A 246 -4.97 13.67 16.25
C GLU A 246 -6.17 13.01 16.95
N LYS A 247 -7.35 12.99 16.33
CA LYS A 247 -8.54 12.35 16.90
C LYS A 247 -8.34 10.86 17.20
N ALA A 248 -7.74 10.12 16.26
CA ALA A 248 -7.47 8.70 16.48
C ALA A 248 -6.50 8.47 17.66
N LYS A 249 -5.48 9.34 17.78
CA LYS A 249 -4.47 9.25 18.84
C LYS A 249 -5.00 9.65 20.20
N GLU A 250 -5.89 10.64 20.28
CA GLU A 250 -6.62 11.02 21.50
C GLU A 250 -7.43 9.84 22.06
N GLU A 251 -7.94 8.99 21.18
CA GLU A 251 -8.67 7.76 21.50
C GLU A 251 -7.76 6.54 21.71
N GLY A 252 -6.43 6.75 21.78
CA GLY A 252 -5.44 5.73 22.08
C GLY A 252 -5.08 4.80 20.92
N LEU A 253 -5.52 5.10 19.70
CA LEU A 253 -5.17 4.35 18.49
C LEU A 253 -3.86 4.85 17.90
N LYS A 254 -3.08 3.94 17.32
CA LYS A 254 -1.96 4.32 16.45
C LYS A 254 -2.44 4.51 15.01
N VAL A 255 -1.79 5.39 14.27
CA VAL A 255 -2.15 5.67 12.88
C VAL A 255 -1.00 5.32 11.94
N MET A 256 -1.29 4.55 10.89
CA MET A 256 -0.38 4.36 9.76
C MET A 256 -0.93 5.07 8.53
N SER A 257 -0.07 5.83 7.84
CA SER A 257 -0.34 6.29 6.48
C SER A 257 0.10 5.23 5.47
N TRP A 258 -0.73 4.87 4.50
CA TRP A 258 -0.35 3.95 3.41
C TRP A 258 -0.51 4.58 2.02
N CYS A 259 0.42 4.25 1.13
CA CYS A 259 0.41 4.64 -0.29
C CYS A 259 -0.27 3.56 -1.15
N SER A 260 -0.94 3.98 -2.22
CA SER A 260 -1.39 3.03 -3.25
C SER A 260 -0.20 2.32 -3.90
N GLY A 261 -0.43 1.23 -4.64
CA GLY A 261 0.64 0.61 -5.44
C GLY A 261 1.18 1.56 -6.53
N PRO A 262 2.42 1.34 -7.02
CA PRO A 262 3.12 2.28 -7.90
C PRO A 262 2.36 2.77 -9.14
N LYS A 263 1.59 1.88 -9.78
CA LYS A 263 0.77 2.22 -10.95
C LYS A 263 -0.24 3.32 -10.61
N ARG A 264 -1.00 3.11 -9.53
CA ARG A 264 -2.03 4.06 -9.10
C ARG A 264 -1.40 5.36 -8.56
N MET A 265 -0.28 5.27 -7.84
CA MET A 265 0.45 6.47 -7.41
C MET A 265 0.91 7.34 -8.60
N SER A 266 1.26 6.72 -9.74
CA SER A 266 1.63 7.47 -10.94
C SER A 266 0.48 8.21 -11.62
N GLU A 267 -0.77 7.83 -11.32
CA GLU A 267 -1.99 8.43 -11.85
C GLU A 267 -2.57 9.50 -10.91
N GLU A 268 -2.12 9.52 -9.66
CA GLU A 268 -2.57 10.47 -8.63
C GLU A 268 -1.76 11.77 -8.74
N VAL A 269 -2.46 12.86 -9.07
CA VAL A 269 -1.83 14.16 -9.40
C VAL A 269 -2.20 15.21 -8.35
N TRP A 270 -1.19 15.85 -7.80
CA TRP A 270 -1.28 16.96 -6.85
C TRP A 270 -0.55 18.19 -7.40
N SER A 271 -0.94 19.39 -6.96
CA SER A 271 -0.39 20.64 -7.50
C SER A 271 0.99 21.00 -6.92
N ASP A 272 1.33 20.42 -5.77
CA ASP A 272 2.45 20.80 -4.91
C ASP A 272 3.44 19.66 -4.62
N VAL A 273 3.14 18.44 -5.06
CA VAL A 273 4.00 17.26 -4.89
C VAL A 273 3.98 16.38 -6.14
N GLY A 274 5.06 15.66 -6.39
CA GLY A 274 5.15 14.67 -7.45
C GLY A 274 4.74 13.26 -7.01
N ASN A 275 5.06 12.27 -7.86
CA ASN A 275 4.81 10.86 -7.57
C ASN A 275 5.82 10.33 -6.53
N GLU A 276 5.43 10.31 -5.26
CA GLU A 276 6.25 9.83 -4.14
C GLU A 276 7.68 10.41 -4.20
N ASP A 277 7.78 11.73 -4.35
CA ASP A 277 9.04 12.48 -4.33
C ASP A 277 9.37 13.00 -2.92
N GLU A 278 10.41 13.82 -2.80
CA GLU A 278 10.81 14.35 -1.50
C GLU A 278 9.74 15.24 -0.86
N ASP A 279 9.03 16.04 -1.67
CA ASP A 279 7.99 16.94 -1.19
C ASP A 279 6.75 16.15 -0.73
N PHE A 280 6.35 15.11 -1.47
CA PHE A 280 5.32 14.16 -1.03
C PHE A 280 5.62 13.60 0.36
N TYR A 281 6.81 13.01 0.55
CA TYR A 281 7.15 12.43 1.85
C TYR A 281 7.28 13.48 2.95
N ASN A 282 7.77 14.68 2.65
CA ASN A 282 7.83 15.79 3.61
C ASN A 282 6.42 16.17 4.11
N VAL A 283 5.44 16.20 3.21
CA VAL A 283 4.02 16.44 3.54
C VAL A 283 3.46 15.32 4.42
N ILE A 284 3.61 14.05 4.01
CA ILE A 284 3.09 12.90 4.78
C ILE A 284 3.71 12.81 6.18
N LEU A 285 5.03 13.00 6.29
CA LEU A 285 5.76 12.92 7.56
C LEU A 285 5.35 14.01 8.58
N ARG A 286 4.67 15.07 8.14
CA ARG A 286 4.17 16.17 8.99
C ARG A 286 2.76 15.98 9.51
N THR A 287 2.05 14.95 9.06
CA THR A 287 0.71 14.61 9.53
C THR A 287 0.67 14.15 10.98
N GLY A 288 1.80 13.68 11.52
CA GLY A 288 1.92 13.18 12.90
C GLY A 288 1.53 11.72 13.09
N VAL A 289 1.39 10.96 12.00
CA VAL A 289 1.18 9.50 12.03
C VAL A 289 2.29 8.78 12.79
N ASP A 290 1.99 7.60 13.33
CA ASP A 290 2.94 6.77 14.06
C ASP A 290 3.75 5.85 13.14
N LYS A 291 3.19 5.54 11.97
CA LYS A 291 3.82 4.73 10.93
C LYS A 291 3.55 5.31 9.54
N VAL A 292 4.49 5.11 8.62
CA VAL A 292 4.32 5.38 7.19
C VAL A 292 4.69 4.14 6.38
N CYS A 293 3.82 3.73 5.46
CA CYS A 293 4.01 2.60 4.58
C CYS A 293 4.13 3.10 3.14
N VAL A 294 5.31 2.93 2.54
CA VAL A 294 5.72 3.66 1.33
C VAL A 294 6.30 2.74 0.26
N ASN A 295 6.23 3.15 -1.01
CA ASN A 295 6.80 2.34 -2.10
C ASN A 295 8.30 2.60 -2.34
N LYS A 296 8.83 3.75 -1.89
CA LYS A 296 10.26 4.14 -2.02
C LYS A 296 10.91 4.34 -0.63
N PRO A 297 11.20 3.24 0.11
CA PRO A 297 11.68 3.33 1.49
C PRO A 297 13.05 4.02 1.61
N ASP A 298 13.93 3.91 0.61
CA ASP A 298 15.21 4.61 0.53
C ASP A 298 15.04 6.14 0.51
N LEU A 299 14.14 6.63 -0.36
CA LEU A 299 13.85 8.06 -0.48
C LEU A 299 13.15 8.59 0.76
N ALA A 300 12.16 7.86 1.28
CA ALA A 300 11.48 8.22 2.52
C ALA A 300 12.45 8.31 3.69
N ARG A 301 13.37 7.34 3.86
CA ARG A 301 14.40 7.38 4.90
C ARG A 301 15.33 8.58 4.74
N LYS A 302 15.73 8.91 3.50
CA LYS A 302 16.54 10.10 3.22
C LYS A 302 15.82 11.37 3.68
N VAL A 303 14.52 11.52 3.40
CA VAL A 303 13.73 12.67 3.85
C VAL A 303 13.61 12.69 5.38
N MET A 304 13.34 11.56 6.02
CA MET A 304 13.31 11.45 7.49
C MET A 304 14.63 11.90 8.12
N ASN A 305 15.78 11.48 7.56
CA ASN A 305 17.09 11.90 8.05
C ASN A 305 17.32 13.42 7.88
N LYS A 306 16.77 14.06 6.85
CA LYS A 306 16.82 15.53 6.72
C LYS A 306 15.97 16.24 7.77
N ILE A 307 14.86 15.64 8.19
CA ILE A 307 13.93 16.24 9.16
C ILE A 307 14.42 16.04 10.60
N TRP A 308 14.94 14.86 10.94
CA TRP A 308 15.27 14.46 12.31
C TRP A 308 16.76 14.12 12.55
N GLY A 309 17.59 14.04 11.51
CA GLY A 309 18.97 13.55 11.60
C GLY A 309 20.01 14.58 12.06
N ASP A 310 19.68 15.88 12.08
CA ASP A 310 20.62 16.95 12.47
C ASP A 310 20.87 17.06 14.01
N ASN A 311 20.58 16.00 14.77
CA ASN A 311 20.72 15.96 16.24
C ASN A 311 21.67 14.87 16.78
N ASN A 312 22.56 14.30 15.96
CA ASN A 312 23.63 13.40 16.43
C ASN A 312 25.03 13.97 16.20
#